data_AF-A0A8H5J8T5-F1
#
_entry.id   AF-A0A8H5J8T5-F1
#
_cell.length_a   1.000
_cell.length_b   1.000
_cell.length_c   1.000
_cell.angle_alpha   90.00
_cell.angle_beta   90.00
_cell.angle_gamma   90.00
#
_symmetry.space_group_name_H-M   'P 1'
#
loop_
_entity.id
_entity.type
_entity.pdbx_description
1 polymer ?
#
loop_
_entity_poly.entity_id
_entity_poly.type
_entity_poly.pdbx_seq_one_letter_code
_entity_poly.pdbx_strand_id
1 'polypeptide(L)'
;MEFRERSFSRGTDERLPKPTTRMNDETWEKFKPFLCNLYKKYTLSVVMNVMEKKYGIVQSKRQYGYRFEKWGIKKYNANEKKSSHNSLSPSGINDSMDYRDIGAEFDREAPSFNQCPMPDRCGPDTLMDAVGPGNMEYDESLDSHRAAKVVVPYPWATGSSEEANKLAADFCAAMLDDTNAFALYATLYEVLSNRSQSVPETREFLAICCARVAGKPDNARSARAILAREWTGTPTARVSDSPFVLSMLKAYVGSHQEDSDKSAFVKQISRNVEQLVGSDGSLGEVSHKYSSIDLVAYFFLDYALEIYDDCFDDSNPPNFMTEHLLNEFITTQPFMNALRNDCPSPLSLCLRWCKEQLRLNHPVALQDAPVQPSTDMRCWWYNIRVFCTLWGVMTHLVRANCAPVWYTQCESAFGIPPSELLITLSWMIRAEATVTEADRVISDTDLLIQAADGADNLLQVDESQLWIDFLERFTWMNELANPGDAERSFEAAVQDELRKYVSKMLRVELPHPAGTQSTSVGGVDFYSFPQHGFPDFDINSQMDYY
;
A
#
# COMPACT_ATOMS: atom_id res chain seq x y z
N MET A 1 20.39 19.74 10.74
CA MET A 1 19.84 18.53 11.35
C MET A 1 18.33 18.57 11.11
N GLU A 2 17.89 18.09 9.96
CA GLU A 2 16.46 18.07 9.58
C GLU A 2 15.94 16.65 9.78
N PHE A 3 15.08 16.50 10.79
CA PHE A 3 14.27 15.31 11.01
C PHE A 3 13.29 15.16 9.85
N ARG A 4 13.18 13.96 9.28
CA ARG A 4 12.03 13.59 8.46
C ARG A 4 10.85 13.38 9.42
N GLU A 5 10.25 14.48 9.86
CA GLU A 5 9.00 14.49 10.61
C GLU A 5 7.94 13.71 9.84
N ARG A 6 7.11 12.94 10.55
CA ARG A 6 5.81 12.49 10.05
C ARG A 6 5.10 13.73 9.49
N SER A 7 5.00 13.82 8.17
CA SER A 7 4.25 14.89 7.52
C SER A 7 2.76 14.57 7.63
N PHE A 8 2.20 14.77 8.82
CA PHE A 8 0.77 15.01 8.95
C PHE A 8 0.52 16.46 8.52
N SER A 9 -0.47 16.65 7.64
CA SER A 9 -0.98 17.91 7.09
C SER A 9 -0.27 19.18 7.55
N ARG A 10 0.53 19.78 6.65
CA ARG A 10 0.78 21.23 6.66
C ARG A 10 -0.55 21.95 6.47
N GLY A 11 -1.27 22.18 7.58
CA GLY A 11 -2.30 23.21 7.67
C GLY A 11 -1.61 24.57 7.58
N THR A 12 -2.09 25.41 6.68
CA THR A 12 -1.64 26.79 6.43
C THR A 12 -0.15 26.95 6.11
N ASP A 13 0.11 26.96 4.82
CA ASP A 13 1.14 27.73 4.14
C ASP A 13 1.03 29.21 4.58
N GLU A 14 1.51 29.57 5.78
CA GLU A 14 2.49 30.65 5.77
C GLU A 14 3.58 30.11 4.87
N ARG A 15 3.64 30.65 3.64
CA ARG A 15 4.76 30.45 2.73
C ARG A 15 6.02 30.94 3.44
N LEU A 16 6.55 30.14 4.37
CA LEU A 16 7.97 30.05 4.57
C LEU A 16 8.49 29.75 3.17
N PRO A 17 9.18 30.70 2.53
CA PRO A 17 9.67 30.48 1.19
C PRO A 17 10.42 29.16 1.24
N LYS A 18 9.91 28.13 0.52
CA LYS A 18 10.71 26.93 0.23
C LYS A 18 12.10 27.48 -0.09
N PRO A 19 13.17 27.05 0.58
CA PRO A 19 14.50 27.49 0.20
C PRO A 19 14.69 27.04 -1.23
N THR A 20 14.35 27.91 -2.18
CA THR A 20 14.75 27.81 -3.57
C THR A 20 16.22 28.11 -3.49
N THR A 21 17.00 27.10 -3.12
CA THR A 21 18.44 27.10 -3.26
C THR A 21 18.65 27.21 -4.76
N ARG A 22 18.67 28.45 -5.25
CA ARG A 22 18.79 28.76 -6.66
C ARG A 22 20.13 28.17 -7.08
N MET A 23 20.09 27.06 -7.82
CA MET A 23 21.31 26.39 -8.26
C MET A 23 22.16 27.39 -9.05
N ASN A 24 23.38 27.61 -8.57
CA ASN A 24 24.37 28.39 -9.29
C ASN A 24 24.84 27.61 -10.53
N ASP A 25 25.50 28.31 -11.47
CA ASP A 25 25.96 27.70 -12.73
C ASP A 25 26.90 26.51 -12.50
N GLU A 26 27.73 26.55 -11.46
CA GLU A 26 28.66 25.48 -11.10
C GLU A 26 27.93 24.18 -10.70
N THR A 27 26.88 24.30 -9.89
CA THR A 27 26.06 23.16 -9.48
C THR A 27 25.34 22.57 -10.70
N TRP A 28 24.85 23.42 -11.62
CA TRP A 28 24.26 22.94 -12.86
C TRP A 28 25.25 22.16 -13.74
N GLU A 29 26.47 22.65 -13.90
CA GLU A 29 27.48 21.93 -14.68
C GLU A 29 27.94 20.63 -13.97
N LYS A 30 27.96 20.59 -12.63
CA LYS A 30 28.21 19.35 -11.87
C LYS A 30 27.18 18.26 -12.16
N PHE A 31 25.89 18.61 -12.18
CA PHE A 31 24.80 17.67 -12.47
C PHE A 31 24.52 17.43 -13.97
N LYS A 32 25.21 18.13 -14.87
CA LYS A 32 24.93 18.09 -16.31
C LYS A 32 24.96 16.68 -16.92
N PRO A 33 25.98 15.82 -16.68
CA PRO A 33 26.01 14.49 -17.28
C PRO A 33 24.81 13.65 -16.84
N PHE A 34 24.48 13.72 -15.56
CA PHE A 34 23.36 13.02 -14.94
C PHE A 34 22.00 13.49 -15.49
N LEU A 35 21.76 14.80 -15.47
CA LEU A 35 20.51 15.41 -15.97
C LEU A 35 20.30 15.15 -17.46
N CYS A 36 21.37 15.19 -18.25
CA CYS A 36 21.28 14.90 -19.69
C CYS A 36 20.98 13.42 -19.95
N ASN A 37 21.52 12.50 -19.14
CA ASN A 37 21.22 11.08 -19.24
C ASN A 37 19.76 10.80 -18.84
N LEU A 38 19.31 11.37 -17.72
CA LEU A 38 17.94 11.27 -17.26
C LEU A 38 16.95 11.82 -18.30
N TYR A 39 17.20 13.02 -18.83
CA TYR A 39 16.29 13.66 -19.78
C TYR A 39 16.25 12.99 -21.16
N LYS A 40 17.26 12.19 -21.51
CA LYS A 40 17.22 11.32 -22.69
C LYS A 40 16.30 10.11 -22.52
N LYS A 41 16.06 9.67 -21.28
CA LYS A 41 15.28 8.47 -20.96
C LYS A 41 13.88 8.78 -20.43
N TYR A 42 13.71 9.93 -19.77
CA TYR A 42 12.50 10.27 -19.03
C TYR A 42 11.94 11.65 -19.39
N THR A 43 10.69 11.89 -19.01
CA THR A 43 10.04 13.19 -19.16
C THR A 43 10.61 14.21 -18.17
N LEU A 44 10.49 15.50 -18.51
CA LEU A 44 11.00 16.59 -17.67
C LEU A 44 10.44 16.57 -16.24
N SER A 45 9.18 16.16 -16.05
CA SER A 45 8.56 16.06 -14.73
C SER A 45 9.22 15.00 -13.85
N VAL A 46 9.55 13.84 -14.44
CA VAL A 46 10.28 12.78 -13.73
C VAL A 46 11.67 13.26 -13.34
N VAL A 47 12.41 13.91 -14.24
CA VAL A 47 13.74 14.47 -13.93
C VAL A 47 13.67 15.49 -12.78
N MET A 48 12.64 16.34 -12.77
CA MET A 48 12.44 17.31 -11.70
C MET A 48 12.13 16.63 -10.36
N ASN A 49 11.27 15.60 -10.36
CA ASN A 49 10.92 14.85 -9.17
C ASN A 49 12.14 14.13 -8.57
N VAL A 50 12.96 13.50 -9.41
CA VAL A 50 14.23 12.89 -8.99
C VAL A 50 15.17 13.92 -8.34
N MET A 51 15.27 15.12 -8.90
CA MET A 51 16.13 16.18 -8.34
C MET A 51 15.60 16.74 -7.02
N GLU A 52 14.28 16.87 -6.89
CA GLU A 52 13.62 17.31 -5.66
C GLU A 52 13.77 16.25 -4.56
N LYS A 53 13.46 14.98 -4.86
CA LYS A 53 13.52 13.88 -3.89
C LYS A 53 14.94 13.51 -3.47
N LYS A 54 15.86 13.29 -4.42
CA LYS A 54 17.21 12.77 -4.11
C LYS A 54 18.20 13.85 -3.65
N TYR A 55 18.06 15.07 -4.17
CA TYR A 55 19.04 16.13 -3.93
C TYR A 55 18.46 17.35 -3.19
N GLY A 56 17.16 17.34 -2.87
CA GLY A 56 16.49 18.51 -2.27
C GLY A 56 16.45 19.73 -3.19
N ILE A 57 16.70 19.53 -4.50
CA ILE A 57 16.83 20.62 -5.46
C ILE A 57 15.48 20.86 -6.13
N VAL A 58 14.83 21.95 -5.72
CA VAL A 58 13.57 22.41 -6.34
C VAL A 58 13.88 23.55 -7.31
N GLN A 59 13.80 23.29 -8.62
CA GLN A 59 13.90 24.32 -9.65
C GLN A 59 12.67 24.33 -10.55
N SER A 60 12.37 25.47 -11.15
CA SER A 60 11.24 25.59 -12.08
C SER A 60 11.47 24.80 -13.37
N LYS A 61 10.38 24.30 -13.97
CA LYS A 61 10.38 23.66 -15.29
C LYS A 61 11.10 24.49 -16.36
N ARG A 62 10.96 25.83 -16.29
CA ARG A 62 11.61 26.78 -17.20
C ARG A 62 13.13 26.78 -17.06
N GLN A 63 13.66 26.64 -15.85
CA GLN A 63 15.12 26.61 -15.61
C GLN A 63 15.73 25.33 -16.17
N TYR A 64 15.13 24.16 -15.94
CA TYR A 64 15.57 22.92 -16.58
C TYR A 64 15.47 23.01 -18.10
N GLY A 65 14.35 23.54 -18.64
CA GLY A 65 14.19 23.76 -20.08
C GLY A 65 15.32 24.60 -20.67
N TYR A 66 15.63 25.75 -20.04
CA TYR A 66 16.74 26.61 -20.44
C TYR A 66 18.10 25.91 -20.36
N ARG A 67 18.35 25.08 -19.33
CA ARG A 67 19.61 24.33 -19.19
C ARG A 67 19.76 23.27 -20.28
N PHE A 68 18.72 22.49 -20.54
CA PHE A 68 18.76 21.49 -21.60
C PHE A 68 18.92 22.12 -22.98
N GLU A 69 18.26 23.25 -23.24
CA GLU A 69 18.47 24.04 -24.45
C GLU A 69 19.91 24.55 -24.57
N LYS A 70 20.47 25.14 -23.50
CA LYS A 70 21.86 25.61 -23.43
C LYS A 70 22.87 24.47 -23.64
N TRP A 71 22.56 23.26 -23.17
CA TRP A 71 23.40 22.06 -23.36
C TRP A 71 23.16 21.35 -24.70
N GLY A 72 22.24 21.85 -25.55
CA GLY A 72 21.94 21.27 -26.85
C GLY A 72 21.19 19.93 -26.80
N ILE A 73 20.55 19.60 -25.67
CA ILE A 73 19.74 18.38 -25.53
C ILE A 73 18.34 18.64 -26.09
N LYS A 74 18.06 18.07 -27.26
CA LYS A 74 16.73 18.17 -27.89
C LYS A 74 15.71 17.29 -27.14
N LYS A 75 14.50 17.80 -26.99
CA LYS A 75 13.36 17.12 -26.34
C LYS A 75 13.08 15.76 -26.98
N TYR A 76 12.81 14.75 -26.15
CA TYR A 76 12.27 13.44 -26.57
C TYR A 76 11.08 13.70 -27.52
N ASN A 77 11.11 13.10 -28.72
CA ASN A 77 10.12 13.23 -29.82
C ASN A 77 10.31 14.35 -30.87
N ALA A 78 11.40 15.12 -30.89
CA ALA A 78 11.61 16.09 -31.97
C ALA A 78 12.02 15.47 -33.34
N ASN A 79 12.42 14.18 -33.38
CA ASN A 79 13.08 13.59 -34.55
C ASN A 79 12.34 12.42 -35.24
N GLU A 80 11.08 12.11 -34.89
CA GLU A 80 10.31 11.08 -35.62
C GLU A 80 9.29 11.59 -36.64
N LYS A 81 9.18 12.92 -36.85
CA LYS A 81 8.60 13.42 -38.10
C LYS A 81 9.69 13.44 -39.18
N LYS A 82 9.92 12.27 -39.79
CA LYS A 82 10.68 12.16 -41.05
C LYS A 82 10.07 13.12 -42.07
N SER A 83 10.86 14.16 -42.34
CA SER A 83 10.94 14.88 -43.60
C SER A 83 10.79 13.93 -44.79
N SER A 84 9.66 14.01 -45.49
CA SER A 84 9.57 13.69 -46.91
C SER A 84 9.46 15.02 -47.66
N HIS A 85 10.47 15.28 -48.47
CA HIS A 85 10.74 16.52 -49.17
C HIS A 85 10.10 16.53 -50.57
N ASN A 86 9.91 17.75 -51.09
CA ASN A 86 9.59 18.20 -52.47
C ASN A 86 8.13 18.59 -52.70
N SER A 87 7.77 19.75 -53.26
CA SER A 87 8.53 20.87 -53.86
C SER A 87 7.55 22.02 -54.22
N LEU A 88 7.99 23.29 -54.13
CA LEU A 88 7.64 24.49 -54.93
C LEU A 88 6.14 24.68 -55.30
N SER A 89 5.40 25.73 -54.92
CA SER A 89 5.60 27.18 -55.14
C SER A 89 4.27 27.93 -54.78
N PRO A 90 4.16 29.28 -54.87
CA PRO A 90 3.41 30.12 -53.92
C PRO A 90 2.07 30.70 -54.41
N SER A 91 1.14 31.00 -53.48
CA SER A 91 0.21 32.17 -53.47
C SER A 91 -0.97 32.00 -52.48
N GLY A 92 -1.48 33.13 -51.95
CA GLY A 92 -2.86 33.32 -51.46
C GLY A 92 -3.09 33.10 -49.95
N ILE A 93 -3.19 34.14 -49.10
CA ILE A 93 -4.38 34.98 -48.79
C ILE A 93 -5.44 34.25 -47.93
N ASN A 94 -5.59 34.76 -46.69
CA ASN A 94 -6.74 34.83 -45.78
C ASN A 94 -7.68 33.63 -45.53
N ASP A 95 -7.88 33.31 -44.24
CA ASP A 95 -9.13 33.42 -43.45
C ASP A 95 -9.02 32.47 -42.24
N SER A 96 -8.89 32.97 -41.00
CA SER A 96 -10.00 33.38 -40.13
C SER A 96 -11.12 32.33 -40.03
N MET A 97 -11.01 31.41 -39.07
CA MET A 97 -12.17 30.65 -38.60
C MET A 97 -12.20 30.53 -37.07
N ASP A 98 -13.21 31.20 -36.56
CA ASP A 98 -13.82 31.25 -35.24
C ASP A 98 -14.43 29.88 -34.88
N TYR A 99 -14.30 29.44 -33.63
CA TYR A 99 -15.09 28.32 -33.08
C TYR A 99 -15.68 28.75 -31.74
N ARG A 100 -16.82 29.43 -31.86
CA ARG A 100 -17.91 29.47 -30.88
C ARG A 100 -18.66 28.12 -30.91
N ASP A 101 -18.94 27.56 -29.74
CA ASP A 101 -20.28 27.60 -29.14
C ASP A 101 -21.24 26.58 -29.75
N ILE A 102 -21.28 25.37 -29.15
CA ILE A 102 -22.47 24.53 -29.13
C ILE A 102 -22.55 23.89 -27.74
N GLY A 103 -23.33 24.52 -26.86
CA GLY A 103 -24.05 23.82 -25.80
C GLY A 103 -25.38 23.28 -26.33
N ALA A 104 -25.76 22.10 -25.86
CA ALA A 104 -27.14 21.59 -25.75
C ALA A 104 -27.05 20.32 -24.89
N GLU A 105 -27.43 20.39 -23.61
CA GLU A 105 -28.76 19.97 -23.15
C GLU A 105 -29.03 18.50 -23.48
N PHE A 106 -28.76 17.62 -22.52
CA PHE A 106 -29.40 16.31 -22.43
C PHE A 106 -29.89 16.10 -21.00
N ASP A 107 -31.14 16.50 -20.78
CA ASP A 107 -31.97 15.96 -19.72
C ASP A 107 -32.20 14.48 -19.98
N ARG A 108 -31.84 13.63 -19.03
CA ARG A 108 -32.38 12.28 -18.93
C ARG A 108 -32.63 11.91 -17.49
N GLU A 109 -33.92 11.91 -17.17
CA GLU A 109 -34.52 11.40 -15.94
C GLU A 109 -34.03 9.96 -15.65
N ALA A 110 -33.58 9.76 -14.42
CA ALA A 110 -33.23 8.45 -13.88
C ALA A 110 -34.51 7.67 -13.51
N PRO A 111 -34.68 6.40 -13.94
CA PRO A 111 -35.69 5.54 -13.35
C PRO A 111 -35.18 4.98 -12.02
N SER A 112 -35.94 5.26 -10.98
CA SER A 112 -35.97 4.57 -9.68
C SER A 112 -35.90 3.05 -9.86
N PHE A 113 -34.83 2.43 -9.40
CA PHE A 113 -34.75 0.99 -9.16
C PHE A 113 -34.80 0.73 -7.66
N ASN A 114 -36.01 0.42 -7.19
CA ASN A 114 -36.24 -0.17 -5.87
C ASN A 114 -37.05 -1.46 -6.09
N GLN A 115 -36.73 -2.47 -5.28
CA GLN A 115 -37.41 -3.77 -5.09
C GLN A 115 -36.90 -4.94 -5.95
N CYS A 116 -35.89 -5.65 -5.44
CA CYS A 116 -35.76 -7.09 -5.65
C CYS A 116 -36.51 -7.82 -4.51
N PRO A 117 -37.52 -8.66 -4.80
CA PRO A 117 -38.05 -9.61 -3.85
C PRO A 117 -37.17 -10.87 -3.78
N MET A 118 -37.00 -11.37 -2.55
CA MET A 118 -36.37 -12.65 -2.22
C MET A 118 -36.99 -13.82 -3.00
N PRO A 119 -36.22 -14.81 -3.49
CA PRO A 119 -36.81 -16.05 -3.94
C PRO A 119 -36.90 -17.05 -2.78
N ASP A 120 -38.13 -17.47 -2.53
CA ASP A 120 -38.52 -18.56 -1.66
C ASP A 120 -38.32 -19.92 -2.33
N ARG A 121 -38.22 -20.95 -1.51
CA ARG A 121 -37.81 -22.33 -1.82
C ARG A 121 -38.84 -23.19 -2.58
N CYS A 122 -38.29 -24.18 -3.29
CA CYS A 122 -38.78 -25.56 -3.55
C CYS A 122 -39.87 -25.83 -4.61
N GLY A 123 -39.54 -26.72 -5.56
CA GLY A 123 -40.49 -27.59 -6.28
C GLY A 123 -39.99 -28.12 -7.64
N PRO A 124 -39.97 -29.46 -7.90
CA PRO A 124 -39.25 -30.07 -9.03
C PRO A 124 -40.13 -30.38 -10.27
N ASP A 125 -39.43 -30.74 -11.34
CA ASP A 125 -39.88 -31.46 -12.55
C ASP A 125 -40.86 -30.76 -13.50
N THR A 126 -40.39 -30.40 -14.70
CA THR A 126 -41.06 -30.72 -15.99
C THR A 126 -40.08 -30.56 -17.15
N LEU A 127 -39.80 -31.69 -17.80
CA LEU A 127 -39.22 -31.83 -19.15
C LEU A 127 -40.16 -31.22 -20.21
N MET A 128 -39.65 -30.37 -21.08
CA MET A 128 -40.14 -30.22 -22.46
C MET A 128 -38.99 -29.79 -23.39
N ASP A 129 -38.78 -30.62 -24.42
CA ASP A 129 -37.95 -30.35 -25.59
C ASP A 129 -38.52 -29.20 -26.44
N ALA A 130 -37.65 -28.29 -26.90
CA ALA A 130 -37.94 -27.47 -28.06
C ALA A 130 -36.66 -27.19 -28.87
N VAL A 131 -36.77 -27.45 -30.16
CA VAL A 131 -35.73 -27.55 -31.17
C VAL A 131 -35.59 -26.24 -31.96
N GLY A 132 -34.36 -25.69 -31.98
CA GLY A 132 -33.74 -24.94 -33.09
C GLY A 132 -34.05 -23.45 -33.26
N PRO A 133 -33.35 -22.75 -34.19
CA PRO A 133 -31.91 -22.80 -34.49
C PRO A 133 -31.29 -21.37 -34.59
N GLY A 134 -29.99 -21.22 -34.35
CA GLY A 134 -29.31 -19.93 -34.51
C GLY A 134 -27.83 -19.95 -34.16
N ASN A 135 -27.06 -20.74 -34.91
CA ASN A 135 -25.60 -20.81 -34.83
C ASN A 135 -24.98 -19.43 -35.15
N MET A 136 -24.63 -18.67 -34.12
CA MET A 136 -23.38 -17.93 -34.12
C MET A 136 -22.44 -18.69 -33.17
N GLU A 137 -21.51 -19.45 -33.74
CA GLU A 137 -20.34 -19.95 -33.03
C GLU A 137 -19.51 -18.72 -32.63
N TYR A 138 -19.84 -18.14 -31.48
CA TYR A 138 -18.91 -17.29 -30.75
C TYR A 138 -17.84 -18.25 -30.21
N ASP A 139 -16.61 -18.04 -30.66
CA ASP A 139 -15.45 -18.79 -30.23
C ASP A 139 -15.15 -18.49 -28.75
N GLU A 140 -15.86 -19.18 -27.86
CA GLU A 140 -15.65 -19.21 -26.40
C GLU A 140 -14.30 -19.84 -26.02
N SER A 141 -13.47 -20.29 -26.98
CA SER A 141 -12.24 -21.02 -26.68
C SER A 141 -11.10 -20.14 -26.15
N LEU A 142 -11.18 -18.81 -26.28
CA LEU A 142 -10.15 -17.88 -25.76
C LEU A 142 -10.28 -17.56 -24.26
N ASP A 143 -11.36 -17.95 -23.58
CA ASP A 143 -11.55 -17.75 -22.13
C ASP A 143 -11.09 -18.97 -21.28
N SER A 144 -10.53 -19.99 -21.91
CA SER A 144 -10.08 -21.24 -21.28
C SER A 144 -8.86 -21.09 -20.36
N HIS A 145 -8.25 -19.90 -20.31
CA HIS A 145 -7.20 -19.54 -19.35
C HIS A 145 -7.70 -18.52 -18.32
N ARG A 146 -8.99 -18.55 -17.94
CA ARG A 146 -9.39 -18.13 -16.59
C ARG A 146 -8.63 -19.02 -15.60
N ALA A 147 -7.43 -18.59 -15.23
CA ALA A 147 -6.70 -19.10 -14.08
C ALA A 147 -7.73 -19.20 -12.96
N ALA A 148 -8.03 -20.41 -12.52
CA ALA A 148 -9.04 -20.65 -11.51
C ALA A 148 -8.71 -19.76 -10.33
N LYS A 149 -9.56 -18.77 -10.06
CA LYS A 149 -9.33 -17.77 -9.02
C LYS A 149 -9.13 -18.53 -7.71
N VAL A 150 -7.89 -18.58 -7.22
CA VAL A 150 -7.55 -19.35 -6.04
C VAL A 150 -8.10 -18.58 -4.84
N VAL A 151 -9.22 -19.05 -4.32
CA VAL A 151 -9.81 -18.52 -3.09
C VAL A 151 -9.13 -19.20 -1.91
N VAL A 152 -8.61 -18.44 -0.95
CA VAL A 152 -8.06 -18.98 0.30
C VAL A 152 -9.22 -19.59 1.11
N PRO A 153 -9.33 -20.92 1.25
CA PRO A 153 -10.51 -21.53 1.82
C PRO A 153 -10.36 -21.68 3.33
N TYR A 154 -11.16 -20.97 4.12
CA TYR A 154 -11.11 -21.13 5.57
C TYR A 154 -11.96 -22.33 6.04
N PRO A 155 -11.39 -23.26 6.83
CA PRO A 155 -12.10 -24.47 7.25
C PRO A 155 -12.93 -24.28 8.52
N TRP A 156 -13.11 -23.04 8.97
CA TRP A 156 -13.87 -22.73 10.17
C TRP A 156 -15.25 -22.17 9.82
N ALA A 157 -16.25 -22.54 10.63
CA ALA A 157 -17.64 -22.09 10.44
C ALA A 157 -17.83 -20.66 10.93
N THR A 158 -18.78 -19.94 10.34
CA THR A 158 -19.20 -18.62 10.80
C THR A 158 -19.66 -18.69 12.26
N GLY A 159 -19.14 -17.78 13.09
CA GLY A 159 -19.37 -17.71 14.53
C GLY A 159 -18.48 -18.62 15.38
N SER A 160 -17.57 -19.39 14.77
CA SER A 160 -16.61 -20.23 15.52
C SER A 160 -15.57 -19.39 16.27
N SER A 161 -14.91 -20.04 17.25
CA SER A 161 -13.76 -19.45 17.96
C SER A 161 -12.61 -19.12 17.01
N GLU A 162 -12.38 -19.94 16.00
CA GLU A 162 -11.31 -19.75 15.02
C GLU A 162 -11.58 -18.55 14.11
N GLU A 163 -12.83 -18.36 13.66
CA GLU A 163 -13.21 -17.14 12.91
C GLU A 163 -13.01 -15.89 13.78
N ALA A 164 -13.45 -15.93 15.04
CA ALA A 164 -13.27 -14.82 15.97
C ALA A 164 -11.78 -14.53 16.23
N ASN A 165 -10.96 -15.57 16.42
CA ASN A 165 -9.52 -15.41 16.61
C ASN A 165 -8.82 -14.87 15.36
N LYS A 166 -9.26 -15.26 14.15
CA LYS A 166 -8.73 -14.70 12.89
C LYS A 166 -9.07 -13.22 12.77
N LEU A 167 -10.34 -12.85 12.99
CA LEU A 167 -10.78 -11.45 12.98
C LEU A 167 -10.01 -10.61 14.01
N ALA A 168 -9.79 -11.17 15.21
CA ALA A 168 -9.00 -10.52 16.25
C ALA A 168 -7.53 -10.35 15.84
N ALA A 169 -6.92 -11.38 15.24
CA ALA A 169 -5.53 -11.34 14.76
C ALA A 169 -5.36 -10.28 13.66
N ASP A 170 -6.27 -10.24 12.68
CA ASP A 170 -6.26 -9.27 11.59
C ASP A 170 -6.44 -7.84 12.11
N PHE A 171 -7.32 -7.63 13.09
CA PHE A 171 -7.49 -6.33 13.74
C PHE A 171 -6.22 -5.92 14.49
N CYS A 172 -5.62 -6.81 15.28
CA CYS A 172 -4.40 -6.52 16.02
C CYS A 172 -3.25 -6.17 15.06
N ALA A 173 -3.09 -6.92 13.96
CA ALA A 173 -2.08 -6.65 12.95
C ALA A 173 -2.29 -5.28 12.28
N ALA A 174 -3.53 -4.97 11.85
CA ALA A 174 -3.88 -3.68 11.26
C ALA A 174 -3.65 -2.50 12.21
N MET A 175 -3.67 -2.75 13.52
CA MET A 175 -3.44 -1.77 14.58
C MET A 175 -2.03 -1.85 15.19
N LEU A 176 -1.09 -2.57 14.58
CA LEU A 176 0.30 -2.73 15.05
C LEU A 176 0.44 -3.37 16.45
N ASP A 177 -0.56 -4.11 16.93
CA ASP A 177 -0.45 -4.95 18.13
C ASP A 177 0.11 -6.34 17.79
N ASP A 178 1.35 -6.33 17.30
CA ASP A 178 2.07 -7.51 16.79
C ASP A 178 2.11 -8.67 17.76
N THR A 179 2.09 -8.40 19.06
CA THR A 179 2.18 -9.45 20.08
C THR A 179 0.91 -10.30 20.12
N ASN A 180 -0.25 -9.64 20.15
CA ASN A 180 -1.53 -10.34 20.09
C ASN A 180 -1.76 -10.95 18.71
N ALA A 181 -1.44 -10.22 17.64
CA ALA A 181 -1.57 -10.71 16.28
C ALA A 181 -0.77 -12.00 16.06
N PHE A 182 0.52 -12.00 16.43
CA PHE A 182 1.38 -13.17 16.31
C PHE A 182 0.85 -14.37 17.07
N ALA A 183 0.51 -14.20 18.35
CA ALA A 183 0.04 -15.29 19.21
C ALA A 183 -1.24 -15.93 18.67
N LEU A 184 -2.19 -15.12 18.16
CA LEU A 184 -3.42 -15.60 17.56
C LEU A 184 -3.17 -16.31 16.22
N TYR A 185 -2.37 -15.74 15.32
CA TYR A 185 -2.03 -16.39 14.04
C TYR A 185 -1.28 -17.70 14.24
N ALA A 186 -0.30 -17.74 15.15
CA ALA A 186 0.45 -18.94 15.46
C ALA A 186 -0.47 -20.04 16.02
N THR A 187 -1.41 -19.68 16.89
CA THR A 187 -2.41 -20.62 17.43
C THR A 187 -3.29 -21.19 16.32
N LEU A 188 -3.81 -20.35 15.42
CA LEU A 188 -4.60 -20.79 14.28
C LEU A 188 -3.80 -21.71 13.36
N TYR A 189 -2.54 -21.36 13.10
CA TYR A 189 -1.63 -22.15 12.29
C TYR A 189 -1.37 -23.53 12.90
N GLU A 190 -1.18 -23.63 14.21
CA GLU A 190 -1.04 -24.93 14.89
C GLU A 190 -2.33 -25.75 14.86
N VAL A 191 -3.49 -25.12 15.04
CA VAL A 191 -4.79 -25.82 14.91
C VAL A 191 -4.93 -26.43 13.52
N LEU A 192 -4.57 -25.70 12.47
CA LEU A 192 -4.61 -26.22 11.09
C LEU A 192 -3.56 -27.29 10.83
N SER A 193 -2.36 -27.13 11.39
CA SER A 193 -1.27 -28.11 11.23
C SER A 193 -1.60 -29.48 11.84
N ASN A 194 -2.44 -29.49 12.88
CA ASN A 194 -2.87 -30.70 13.57
C ASN A 194 -4.17 -31.31 13.01
N ARG A 195 -4.86 -30.65 12.08
CA ARG A 195 -6.08 -31.19 11.45
C ARG A 195 -5.71 -32.23 10.38
N SER A 196 -6.57 -33.24 10.23
CA SER A 196 -6.43 -34.28 9.20
C SER A 196 -6.70 -33.78 7.77
N GLN A 197 -7.52 -32.73 7.64
CA GLN A 197 -7.79 -32.09 6.35
C GLN A 197 -6.73 -31.02 6.06
N SER A 198 -5.99 -31.21 4.97
CA SER A 198 -5.00 -30.23 4.54
C SER A 198 -5.67 -29.03 3.87
N VAL A 199 -5.41 -27.83 4.39
CA VAL A 199 -5.72 -26.53 3.77
C VAL A 199 -4.41 -25.76 3.58
N PRO A 200 -3.55 -26.18 2.62
CA PRO A 200 -2.19 -25.66 2.52
C PRO A 200 -2.16 -24.15 2.24
N GLU A 201 -3.10 -23.64 1.45
CA GLU A 201 -3.20 -22.21 1.13
C GLU A 201 -3.45 -21.36 2.39
N THR A 202 -4.35 -21.81 3.27
CA THR A 202 -4.64 -21.12 4.53
C THR A 202 -3.46 -21.18 5.49
N ARG A 203 -2.77 -22.32 5.56
CA ARG A 203 -1.57 -22.48 6.40
C ARG A 203 -0.46 -21.57 5.94
N GLU A 204 -0.21 -21.51 4.64
CA GLU A 204 0.79 -20.64 4.03
C GLU A 204 0.46 -19.17 4.29
N PHE A 205 -0.80 -18.76 4.09
CA PHE A 205 -1.24 -17.40 4.39
C PHE A 205 -1.01 -17.04 5.86
N LEU A 206 -1.37 -17.92 6.80
CA LEU A 206 -1.12 -17.69 8.23
C LEU A 206 0.38 -17.65 8.57
N ALA A 207 1.22 -18.44 7.88
CA ALA A 207 2.67 -18.39 8.06
C ALA A 207 3.26 -17.05 7.59
N ILE A 208 2.76 -16.51 6.47
CA ILE A 208 3.10 -15.17 5.99
C ILE A 208 2.67 -14.12 7.02
N CYS A 209 1.42 -14.18 7.50
CA CYS A 209 0.93 -13.27 8.54
C CYS A 209 1.80 -13.32 9.80
N CYS A 210 2.14 -14.51 10.31
CA CYS A 210 3.02 -14.68 11.46
C CYS A 210 4.36 -13.98 11.25
N ALA A 211 4.98 -14.18 10.08
CA ALA A 211 6.28 -13.60 9.77
C ALA A 211 6.25 -12.06 9.64
N ARG A 212 5.15 -11.49 9.13
CA ARG A 212 4.99 -10.04 8.99
C ARG A 212 4.85 -9.33 10.35
N VAL A 213 4.17 -9.95 11.32
CA VAL A 213 3.98 -9.38 12.67
C VAL A 213 5.05 -9.87 13.67
N ALA A 214 6.17 -10.39 13.18
CA ALA A 214 7.23 -10.96 13.99
C ALA A 214 8.28 -9.94 14.46
N GLY A 215 7.87 -8.71 14.79
CA GLY A 215 8.79 -7.63 15.15
C GLY A 215 9.59 -7.86 16.45
N LYS A 216 9.11 -8.73 17.34
CA LYS A 216 9.80 -9.09 18.59
C LYS A 216 10.72 -10.30 18.41
N PRO A 217 11.89 -10.38 19.09
CA PRO A 217 12.82 -11.50 18.91
C PRO A 217 12.24 -12.89 19.16
N ASP A 218 11.39 -13.05 20.18
CA ASP A 218 10.73 -14.33 20.48
C ASP A 218 9.71 -14.73 19.40
N ASN A 219 8.98 -13.75 18.88
CA ASN A 219 8.06 -13.94 17.75
C ASN A 219 8.85 -14.28 16.49
N ALA A 220 9.96 -13.59 16.22
CA ALA A 220 10.85 -13.85 15.09
C ALA A 220 11.41 -15.28 15.11
N ARG A 221 11.86 -15.77 16.27
CA ARG A 221 12.32 -17.16 16.42
C ARG A 221 11.21 -18.16 16.09
N SER A 222 10.00 -17.90 16.59
CA SER A 222 8.83 -18.75 16.34
C SER A 222 8.38 -18.70 14.87
N ALA A 223 8.33 -17.52 14.26
CA ALA A 223 8.02 -17.30 12.85
C ALA A 223 8.98 -18.06 11.94
N ARG A 224 10.29 -18.04 12.27
CA ARG A 224 11.30 -18.78 11.52
C ARG A 224 11.04 -20.29 11.53
N ALA A 225 10.62 -20.85 12.66
CA ALA A 225 10.26 -22.26 12.76
C ALA A 225 9.00 -22.60 11.94
N ILE A 226 7.99 -21.72 11.95
CA ILE A 226 6.79 -21.82 11.13
C ILE A 226 7.14 -21.79 9.64
N LEU A 227 7.94 -20.81 9.19
CA LEU A 227 8.42 -20.73 7.80
C LEU A 227 9.25 -21.95 7.39
N ALA A 228 10.06 -22.51 8.29
CA ALA A 228 10.84 -23.71 8.01
C ALA A 228 9.96 -24.96 7.82
N ARG A 229 8.83 -25.05 8.53
CA ARG A 229 7.84 -26.14 8.41
C ARG A 229 7.02 -26.07 7.14
N GLU A 230 6.64 -24.88 6.70
CA GLU A 230 5.90 -24.73 5.44
C GLU A 230 6.80 -24.91 4.22
N TRP A 231 8.09 -24.56 4.33
CA TRP A 231 9.05 -24.65 3.22
C TRP A 231 10.26 -25.55 3.54
N THR A 232 9.99 -26.84 3.84
CA THR A 232 10.97 -27.85 4.31
C THR A 232 12.01 -28.31 3.29
N GLY A 233 12.05 -27.75 2.07
CA GLY A 233 13.19 -27.91 1.17
C GLY A 233 13.50 -29.37 0.77
N THR A 234 12.71 -29.93 -0.12
CA THR A 234 13.29 -30.63 -1.27
C THR A 234 12.78 -29.95 -2.53
N PRO A 235 13.65 -29.50 -3.45
CA PRO A 235 13.27 -29.03 -4.78
C PRO A 235 12.84 -30.24 -5.63
N THR A 236 11.85 -31.00 -5.18
CA THR A 236 11.21 -32.05 -5.96
C THR A 236 10.15 -31.38 -6.82
N ALA A 237 10.52 -30.94 -8.02
CA ALA A 237 9.75 -30.73 -9.26
C ALA A 237 8.34 -30.09 -9.23
N ARG A 238 7.81 -29.76 -8.07
CA ARG A 238 6.57 -29.02 -7.81
C ARG A 238 6.96 -27.87 -6.90
N VAL A 239 7.69 -26.95 -7.53
CA VAL A 239 7.29 -25.55 -7.54
C VAL A 239 7.13 -24.93 -6.13
N SER A 240 8.20 -24.31 -5.64
CA SER A 240 8.06 -23.22 -4.67
C SER A 240 7.66 -21.97 -5.45
N ASP A 241 6.36 -21.78 -5.65
CA ASP A 241 5.69 -20.70 -6.42
C ASP A 241 5.88 -19.29 -5.85
N SER A 242 6.84 -19.02 -4.97
CA SER A 242 7.22 -17.64 -4.60
C SER A 242 8.59 -17.63 -3.91
N PRO A 243 9.68 -17.83 -4.67
CA PRO A 243 11.03 -17.85 -4.09
C PRO A 243 11.40 -16.49 -3.49
N PHE A 244 10.92 -15.40 -4.09
CA PHE A 244 11.20 -14.04 -3.64
C PHE A 244 10.55 -13.74 -2.28
N VAL A 245 9.22 -13.85 -2.15
CA VAL A 245 8.51 -13.53 -0.90
C VAL A 245 9.02 -14.37 0.26
N LEU A 246 9.22 -15.66 0.05
CA LEU A 246 9.79 -16.53 1.08
C LEU A 246 11.19 -16.09 1.51
N SER A 247 12.07 -15.78 0.54
CA SER A 247 13.44 -15.35 0.85
C SER A 247 13.43 -14.03 1.61
N MET A 248 12.52 -13.11 1.24
CA MET A 248 12.33 -11.84 1.92
C MET A 248 11.77 -12.01 3.33
N LEU A 249 10.74 -12.84 3.53
CA LEU A 249 10.22 -13.17 4.85
C LEU A 249 11.28 -13.78 5.76
N LYS A 250 12.12 -14.69 5.23
CA LYS A 250 13.24 -15.27 5.99
C LYS A 250 14.27 -14.23 6.39
N ALA A 251 14.62 -13.31 5.48
CA ALA A 251 15.55 -12.22 5.76
C ALA A 251 14.96 -11.25 6.79
N TYR A 252 13.70 -10.84 6.61
CA TYR A 252 12.96 -9.95 7.49
C TYR A 252 12.81 -10.52 8.91
N VAL A 253 12.38 -11.77 9.05
CA VAL A 253 12.34 -12.45 10.36
C VAL A 253 13.75 -12.59 10.96
N GLY A 254 14.77 -12.79 10.13
CA GLY A 254 16.16 -12.88 10.55
C GLY A 254 16.72 -11.58 11.13
N SER A 255 16.30 -10.41 10.63
CA SER A 255 16.79 -9.12 11.14
C SER A 255 16.29 -8.79 12.54
N HIS A 256 15.16 -9.36 12.96
CA HIS A 256 14.55 -9.12 14.27
C HIS A 256 15.08 -10.05 15.39
N GLN A 257 16.10 -10.86 15.12
CA GLN A 257 16.76 -11.70 16.13
C GLN A 257 17.79 -10.88 16.91
N GLU A 258 17.90 -11.08 18.24
CA GLU A 258 18.78 -10.32 19.15
C GLU A 258 20.26 -10.26 18.69
N ASP A 259 20.75 -11.33 18.07
CA ASP A 259 22.13 -11.48 17.59
C ASP A 259 22.28 -11.24 16.08
N SER A 260 21.36 -10.53 15.42
CA SER A 260 21.39 -10.40 13.97
C SER A 260 22.56 -9.52 13.49
N ASP A 261 23.44 -10.11 12.67
CA ASP A 261 24.45 -9.34 11.94
C ASP A 261 23.77 -8.54 10.84
N LYS A 262 23.63 -7.22 11.05
CA LYS A 262 23.06 -6.28 10.07
C LYS A 262 23.75 -6.40 8.71
N SER A 263 25.05 -6.68 8.65
CA SER A 263 25.77 -6.90 7.38
C SER A 263 25.28 -8.16 6.66
N ALA A 264 25.03 -9.24 7.39
CA ALA A 264 24.51 -10.47 6.82
C ALA A 264 23.08 -10.30 6.31
N PHE A 265 22.24 -9.57 7.05
CA PHE A 265 20.89 -9.20 6.63
C PHE A 265 20.90 -8.39 5.33
N VAL A 266 21.63 -7.27 5.30
CA VAL A 266 21.72 -6.40 4.11
C VAL A 266 22.25 -7.19 2.91
N LYS A 267 23.31 -7.98 3.08
CA LYS A 267 23.83 -8.86 2.00
C LYS A 267 22.79 -9.85 1.49
N GLN A 268 21.92 -10.38 2.37
CA GLN A 268 20.87 -11.30 1.95
C GLN A 268 19.78 -10.58 1.15
N ILE A 269 19.37 -9.38 1.58
CA ILE A 269 18.43 -8.55 0.84
C ILE A 269 18.99 -8.19 -0.54
N SER A 270 20.26 -7.74 -0.62
CA SER A 270 20.90 -7.42 -1.90
C SER A 270 20.95 -8.62 -2.84
N ARG A 271 21.30 -9.80 -2.34
CA ARG A 271 21.28 -11.04 -3.14
C ARG A 271 19.88 -11.37 -3.64
N ASN A 272 18.84 -11.16 -2.82
CA ASN A 272 17.46 -11.40 -3.24
C ASN A 272 17.06 -10.48 -4.40
N VAL A 273 17.44 -9.19 -4.34
CA VAL A 273 17.19 -8.23 -5.42
C VAL A 273 17.99 -8.61 -6.67
N GLU A 274 19.29 -8.90 -6.54
CA GLU A 274 20.15 -9.32 -7.66
C GLU A 274 19.68 -10.62 -8.34
N GLN A 275 19.10 -11.55 -7.57
CA GLN A 275 18.51 -12.78 -8.13
C GLN A 275 17.18 -12.52 -8.84
N LEU A 276 16.44 -11.51 -8.41
CA LEU A 276 15.17 -11.14 -9.02
C LEU A 276 15.38 -10.32 -10.29
N VAL A 277 16.43 -9.50 -10.36
CA VAL A 277 16.71 -8.63 -11.51
C VAL A 277 17.49 -9.39 -12.58
N GLY A 278 16.96 -9.40 -13.80
CA GLY A 278 17.60 -10.00 -14.96
C GLY A 278 18.91 -9.31 -15.34
N SER A 279 19.73 -9.97 -16.17
CA SER A 279 21.00 -9.41 -16.63
C SER A 279 20.85 -8.10 -17.43
N ASP A 280 19.66 -7.85 -17.95
CA ASP A 280 19.29 -6.63 -18.67
C ASP A 280 18.72 -5.52 -17.76
N GLY A 281 18.62 -5.77 -16.46
CA GLY A 281 18.03 -4.85 -15.48
C GLY A 281 16.51 -4.88 -15.42
N SER A 282 15.85 -5.82 -16.10
CA SER A 282 14.39 -6.04 -16.01
C SER A 282 14.02 -6.85 -14.78
N LEU A 283 12.76 -6.73 -14.34
CA LEU A 283 12.24 -7.53 -13.25
C LEU A 283 11.97 -8.96 -13.74
N GLY A 284 12.59 -9.94 -13.08
CA GLY A 284 12.28 -11.35 -13.29
C GLY A 284 10.85 -11.69 -12.87
N GLU A 285 10.42 -12.91 -13.20
CA GLU A 285 9.08 -13.38 -12.84
C GLU A 285 8.92 -13.48 -11.31
N VAL A 286 8.12 -12.60 -10.73
CA VAL A 286 7.64 -12.73 -9.35
C VAL A 286 6.36 -13.55 -9.42
N SER A 287 6.41 -14.80 -8.94
CA SER A 287 5.23 -15.66 -9.05
C SER A 287 4.06 -15.16 -8.19
N HIS A 288 2.85 -15.27 -8.75
CA HIS A 288 1.59 -14.82 -8.18
C HIS A 288 0.73 -16.05 -7.84
N LYS A 289 0.84 -16.53 -6.62
CA LYS A 289 0.21 -17.81 -6.25
C LYS A 289 -1.30 -17.69 -6.00
N TYR A 290 -1.72 -16.58 -5.38
CA TYR A 290 -3.08 -16.45 -4.86
C TYR A 290 -3.79 -15.16 -5.24
N SER A 291 -3.04 -14.10 -5.53
CA SER A 291 -3.57 -12.75 -5.62
C SER A 291 -3.46 -12.16 -7.03
N SER A 292 -4.40 -11.28 -7.36
CA SER A 292 -4.36 -10.49 -8.61
C SER A 292 -3.31 -9.38 -8.55
N ILE A 293 -2.98 -8.93 -7.33
CA ILE A 293 -1.79 -8.14 -6.96
C ILE A 293 -1.25 -8.77 -5.67
N ASP A 294 0.00 -9.20 -5.64
CA ASP A 294 0.61 -9.61 -4.37
C ASP A 294 1.15 -8.38 -3.63
N LEU A 295 0.33 -7.78 -2.76
CA LEU A 295 0.74 -6.59 -2.00
C LEU A 295 1.85 -6.93 -0.99
N VAL A 296 1.94 -8.17 -0.54
CA VAL A 296 3.04 -8.61 0.33
C VAL A 296 4.34 -8.64 -0.46
N ALA A 297 4.32 -9.17 -1.68
CA ALA A 297 5.47 -9.12 -2.59
C ALA A 297 5.84 -7.68 -2.95
N TYR A 298 4.85 -6.83 -3.24
CA TYR A 298 5.07 -5.41 -3.51
C TYR A 298 5.79 -4.71 -2.35
N PHE A 299 5.26 -4.86 -1.12
CA PHE A 299 5.89 -4.29 0.07
C PHE A 299 7.33 -4.77 0.24
N PHE A 300 7.57 -6.07 0.12
CA PHE A 300 8.93 -6.58 0.28
C PHE A 300 9.86 -6.17 -0.86
N LEU A 301 9.35 -5.96 -2.07
CA LEU A 301 10.14 -5.43 -3.18
C LEU A 301 10.53 -3.97 -2.90
N ASP A 302 9.57 -3.13 -2.52
CA ASP A 302 9.81 -1.73 -2.18
C ASP A 302 10.82 -1.60 -1.02
N TYR A 303 10.58 -2.34 0.07
CA TYR A 303 11.48 -2.44 1.21
C TYR A 303 12.89 -2.94 0.83
N ALA A 304 12.99 -3.96 -0.04
CA ALA A 304 14.27 -4.48 -0.48
C ALA A 304 15.05 -3.47 -1.32
N LEU A 305 14.35 -2.73 -2.19
CA LEU A 305 14.94 -1.75 -3.09
C LEU A 305 15.44 -0.53 -2.33
N GLU A 306 14.76 -0.09 -1.27
CA GLU A 306 15.24 0.96 -0.38
C GLU A 306 16.57 0.56 0.27
N ILE A 307 16.63 -0.64 0.89
CA ILE A 307 17.86 -1.17 1.50
C ILE A 307 18.96 -1.37 0.46
N TYR A 308 18.59 -1.80 -0.75
CA TYR A 308 19.54 -2.02 -1.82
C TYR A 308 20.15 -0.71 -2.32
N ASP A 309 19.35 0.34 -2.51
CA ASP A 309 19.84 1.66 -2.89
C ASP A 309 20.81 2.23 -1.85
N ASP A 310 20.55 2.02 -0.56
CA ASP A 310 21.44 2.43 0.54
C ASP A 310 22.81 1.73 0.52
N CYS A 311 22.97 0.61 -0.21
CA CYS A 311 24.24 -0.11 -0.31
C CYS A 311 25.23 0.54 -1.28
N PHE A 312 24.78 1.45 -2.15
CA PHE A 312 25.61 2.06 -3.19
C PHE A 312 25.96 3.49 -2.85
N ASP A 313 27.19 3.88 -3.17
CA ASP A 313 27.58 5.29 -3.14
C ASP A 313 27.26 5.97 -4.49
N ASP A 314 27.26 7.31 -4.50
CA ASP A 314 27.07 8.10 -5.73
C ASP A 314 28.10 7.77 -6.83
N SER A 315 29.22 7.13 -6.47
CA SER A 315 30.31 6.80 -7.40
C SER A 315 30.09 5.47 -8.13
N ASN A 316 29.25 4.59 -7.59
CA ASN A 316 28.96 3.27 -8.13
C ASN A 316 27.46 2.95 -8.03
N PRO A 317 26.58 3.67 -8.73
CA PRO A 317 25.15 3.41 -8.68
C PRO A 317 24.79 2.04 -9.27
N PRO A 318 23.66 1.45 -8.87
CA PRO A 318 23.18 0.22 -9.47
C PRO A 318 22.95 0.38 -10.98
N ASN A 319 23.08 -0.72 -11.72
CA ASN A 319 22.91 -0.73 -13.19
C ASN A 319 21.45 -0.53 -13.65
N PHE A 320 20.49 -0.49 -12.70
CA PHE A 320 19.07 -0.30 -12.93
C PHE A 320 18.52 0.75 -11.94
N MET A 321 17.35 1.31 -12.24
CA MET A 321 16.66 2.23 -11.34
C MET A 321 15.60 1.46 -10.55
N THR A 322 15.65 1.54 -9.24
CA THR A 322 14.71 0.88 -8.31
C THR A 322 13.24 1.26 -8.59
N GLU A 323 12.97 2.55 -8.83
CA GLU A 323 11.63 3.04 -9.22
C GLU A 323 11.08 2.36 -10.48
N HIS A 324 11.95 1.93 -11.41
CA HIS A 324 11.51 1.23 -12.62
C HIS A 324 11.00 -0.17 -12.30
N LEU A 325 11.65 -0.89 -11.39
CA LEU A 325 11.29 -2.25 -11.01
C LEU A 325 9.93 -2.32 -10.29
N LEU A 326 9.61 -1.34 -9.46
CA LEU A 326 8.29 -1.26 -8.82
C LEU A 326 7.17 -1.01 -9.84
N ASN A 327 7.41 -0.11 -10.80
CA ASN A 327 6.46 0.14 -11.89
C ASN A 327 6.32 -1.08 -12.79
N GLU A 328 7.41 -1.79 -13.08
CA GLU A 328 7.40 -3.05 -13.83
C GLU A 328 6.61 -4.12 -13.08
N PHE A 329 6.81 -4.25 -11.76
CA PHE A 329 6.01 -5.14 -10.91
C PHE A 329 4.52 -4.83 -11.02
N ILE A 330 4.12 -3.57 -10.81
CA ILE A 330 2.71 -3.16 -10.88
C ILE A 330 2.13 -3.47 -12.26
N THR A 331 2.81 -3.06 -13.34
CA THR A 331 2.28 -3.17 -14.71
C THR A 331 2.19 -4.60 -15.23
N THR A 332 2.93 -5.54 -14.63
CA THR A 332 2.88 -6.97 -14.95
C THR A 332 1.81 -7.73 -14.16
N GLN A 333 1.18 -7.13 -13.15
CA GLN A 333 0.15 -7.81 -12.35
C GLN A 333 -1.11 -8.11 -13.17
N PRO A 334 -1.72 -9.31 -13.02
CA PRO A 334 -2.97 -9.69 -13.70
C PRO A 334 -4.10 -8.67 -13.50
N PHE A 335 -4.13 -8.05 -12.33
CA PHE A 335 -5.07 -6.99 -11.98
C PHE A 335 -5.01 -5.77 -12.91
N MET A 336 -3.84 -5.36 -13.40
CA MET A 336 -3.75 -4.21 -14.29
C MET A 336 -4.48 -4.46 -15.61
N ASN A 337 -4.60 -5.72 -16.03
CA ASN A 337 -5.44 -6.09 -17.17
C ASN A 337 -6.93 -6.03 -16.82
N ALA A 338 -7.32 -6.38 -15.59
CA ALA A 338 -8.71 -6.27 -15.13
C ALA A 338 -9.17 -4.80 -15.02
N LEU A 339 -8.28 -3.89 -14.60
CA LEU A 339 -8.55 -2.46 -14.60
C LEU A 339 -8.81 -1.92 -16.01
N ARG A 340 -8.05 -2.39 -17.01
CA ARG A 340 -8.24 -1.99 -18.41
C ARG A 340 -9.59 -2.41 -18.99
N ASN A 341 -10.27 -3.35 -18.32
CA ASN A 341 -11.57 -3.90 -18.74
C ASN A 341 -12.74 -3.37 -17.89
N ASP A 342 -12.58 -2.23 -17.21
CA ASP A 342 -13.61 -1.53 -16.41
C ASP A 342 -14.28 -2.40 -15.32
N CYS A 343 -13.59 -3.44 -14.83
CA CYS A 343 -14.11 -4.27 -13.75
C CYS A 343 -13.86 -3.59 -12.38
N PRO A 344 -14.87 -3.42 -11.51
CA PRO A 344 -14.69 -2.81 -10.20
C PRO A 344 -13.69 -3.61 -9.36
N SER A 345 -12.61 -2.96 -8.92
CA SER A 345 -11.62 -3.59 -8.05
C SER A 345 -12.20 -3.81 -6.63
N PRO A 346 -11.70 -4.80 -5.86
CA PRO A 346 -12.09 -4.93 -4.45
C PRO A 346 -11.77 -3.68 -3.62
N LEU A 347 -10.78 -2.87 -4.03
CA LEU A 347 -10.47 -1.56 -3.44
C LEU A 347 -11.66 -0.59 -3.63
N SER A 348 -12.13 -0.41 -4.85
CA SER A 348 -13.27 0.47 -5.17
C SER A 348 -14.60 -0.05 -4.62
N LEU A 349 -14.78 -1.37 -4.53
CA LEU A 349 -15.91 -1.98 -3.83
C LEU A 349 -15.86 -1.72 -2.32
N CYS A 350 -14.69 -1.82 -1.70
CA CYS A 350 -14.50 -1.51 -0.28
C CYS A 350 -14.73 -0.02 -0.01
N LEU A 351 -14.17 0.88 -0.82
CA LEU A 351 -14.34 2.33 -0.69
C LEU A 351 -15.80 2.77 -0.84
N ARG A 352 -16.53 2.22 -1.82
CA ARG A 352 -17.98 2.47 -1.98
C ARG A 352 -18.76 1.99 -0.76
N TRP A 353 -18.43 0.80 -0.25
CA TRP A 353 -19.02 0.28 0.99
C TRP A 353 -18.73 1.19 2.19
N CYS A 354 -17.48 1.69 2.34
CA CYS A 354 -17.11 2.64 3.39
C CYS A 354 -17.96 3.91 3.32
N LYS A 355 -18.08 4.52 2.13
CA LYS A 355 -18.94 5.70 1.92
C LYS A 355 -20.38 5.44 2.35
N GLU A 356 -20.95 4.31 1.95
CA GLU A 356 -22.32 3.93 2.32
C GLU A 356 -22.46 3.81 3.84
N GLN A 357 -21.58 3.07 4.50
CA GLN A 357 -21.65 2.88 5.95
C GLN A 357 -21.43 4.18 6.72
N LEU A 358 -20.49 5.04 6.30
CA LEU A 358 -20.24 6.33 6.96
C LEU A 358 -21.47 7.25 6.94
N ARG A 359 -22.35 7.12 5.92
CA ARG A 359 -23.61 7.89 5.83
C ARG A 359 -24.74 7.33 6.71
N LEU A 360 -24.63 6.11 7.20
CA LEU A 360 -25.67 5.47 8.03
C LEU A 360 -25.65 5.90 9.51
N ASN A 361 -24.82 6.90 9.87
CA ASN A 361 -24.72 7.48 11.21
C ASN A 361 -24.57 6.44 12.33
N HIS A 362 -23.63 5.51 12.13
CA HIS A 362 -23.32 4.49 13.13
C HIS A 362 -22.79 5.11 14.43
N PRO A 363 -22.97 4.46 15.59
CA PRO A 363 -22.29 4.86 16.82
C PRO A 363 -20.77 4.83 16.61
N VAL A 364 -20.11 5.96 16.86
CA VAL A 364 -18.67 6.07 16.66
C VAL A 364 -17.94 5.23 17.70
N ALA A 365 -17.04 4.37 17.24
CA ALA A 365 -16.22 3.55 18.12
C ALA A 365 -15.34 4.43 19.05
N LEU A 366 -15.06 3.87 20.23
CA LEU A 366 -14.17 4.48 21.23
C LEU A 366 -14.63 5.88 21.72
N GLN A 367 -15.93 6.18 21.68
CA GLN A 367 -16.50 7.45 22.17
C GLN A 367 -16.20 7.68 23.66
N ASP A 368 -16.30 6.65 24.48
CA ASP A 368 -16.08 6.72 25.94
C ASP A 368 -14.61 6.47 26.34
N ALA A 369 -13.70 6.36 25.36
CA ALA A 369 -12.30 6.07 25.66
C ALA A 369 -11.66 7.25 26.41
N PRO A 370 -10.93 7.01 27.51
CA PRO A 370 -10.30 8.07 28.30
C PRO A 370 -9.06 8.70 27.63
N VAL A 371 -8.86 8.46 26.33
CA VAL A 371 -7.71 8.94 25.56
C VAL A 371 -7.87 10.44 25.28
N GLN A 372 -6.86 11.21 25.66
CA GLN A 372 -6.80 12.65 25.42
C GLN A 372 -5.70 12.95 24.39
N PRO A 373 -5.99 12.94 23.08
CA PRO A 373 -4.98 13.24 22.06
C PRO A 373 -4.51 14.69 22.16
N SER A 374 -3.19 14.92 22.02
CA SER A 374 -2.66 16.26 21.73
C SER A 374 -3.17 16.74 20.37
N THR A 375 -3.02 18.04 20.06
CA THR A 375 -3.40 18.59 18.76
C THR A 375 -2.82 17.79 17.60
N ASP A 376 -1.54 17.42 17.68
CA ASP A 376 -0.83 16.66 16.64
C ASP A 376 -1.33 15.21 16.51
N MET A 377 -1.85 14.64 17.60
CA MET A 377 -2.35 13.26 17.65
C MET A 377 -3.84 13.14 17.29
N ARG A 378 -4.59 14.25 17.20
CA ARG A 378 -6.03 14.22 16.89
C ARG A 378 -6.32 13.56 15.55
N CYS A 379 -5.54 13.88 14.52
CA CYS A 379 -5.69 13.27 13.21
C CYS A 379 -5.56 11.75 13.29
N TRP A 380 -4.55 11.26 14.01
CA TRP A 380 -4.37 9.82 14.24
C TRP A 380 -5.55 9.22 15.01
N TRP A 381 -5.98 9.86 16.10
CA TRP A 381 -7.12 9.40 16.89
C TRP A 381 -8.41 9.29 16.07
N TYR A 382 -8.72 10.30 15.26
CA TYR A 382 -9.89 10.31 14.39
C TYR A 382 -9.82 9.20 13.32
N ASN A 383 -8.65 8.93 12.75
CA ASN A 383 -8.44 7.81 11.84
C ASN A 383 -8.77 6.47 12.50
N ILE A 384 -8.26 6.24 13.71
CA ILE A 384 -8.52 5.02 14.47
C ILE A 384 -10.00 4.85 14.74
N ARG A 385 -10.71 5.92 15.11
CA ARG A 385 -12.15 5.87 15.39
C ARG A 385 -12.97 5.56 14.14
N VAL A 386 -12.63 6.14 12.99
CA VAL A 386 -13.27 5.82 11.71
C VAL A 386 -13.04 4.36 11.35
N PHE A 387 -11.79 3.89 11.41
CA PHE A 387 -11.46 2.49 11.18
C PHE A 387 -12.22 1.55 12.11
N CYS A 388 -12.18 1.78 13.42
CA CYS A 388 -12.86 0.92 14.39
C CYS A 388 -14.39 0.91 14.17
N THR A 389 -14.97 2.04 13.77
CA THR A 389 -16.41 2.12 13.45
C THR A 389 -16.73 1.23 12.25
N LEU A 390 -15.99 1.41 11.13
CA LEU A 390 -16.17 0.60 9.92
C LEU A 390 -15.88 -0.89 10.18
N TRP A 391 -14.78 -1.20 10.86
CA TRP A 391 -14.40 -2.57 11.20
C TRP A 391 -15.44 -3.25 12.08
N GLY A 392 -16.03 -2.53 13.04
CA GLY A 392 -17.11 -3.02 13.86
C GLY A 392 -18.36 -3.36 13.06
N VAL A 393 -18.73 -2.52 12.09
CA VAL A 393 -19.85 -2.78 11.17
C VAL A 393 -19.55 -3.99 10.28
N MET A 394 -18.38 -4.03 9.65
CA MET A 394 -17.93 -5.17 8.84
C MET A 394 -17.98 -6.48 9.64
N THR A 395 -17.46 -6.48 10.86
CA THR A 395 -17.41 -7.65 11.74
C THR A 395 -18.81 -8.16 12.09
N HIS A 396 -19.77 -7.28 12.38
CA HIS A 396 -21.17 -7.70 12.59
C HIS A 396 -21.76 -8.36 11.34
N LEU A 397 -21.51 -7.79 10.17
CA LEU A 397 -22.00 -8.34 8.91
C LEU A 397 -21.39 -9.73 8.62
N VAL A 398 -20.07 -9.89 8.80
CA VAL A 398 -19.38 -11.18 8.63
C VAL A 398 -19.97 -12.24 9.56
N ARG A 399 -20.13 -11.93 10.85
CA ARG A 399 -20.71 -12.86 11.83
C ARG A 399 -22.18 -13.18 11.57
N ALA A 400 -22.90 -12.28 10.91
CA ALA A 400 -24.26 -12.51 10.44
C ALA A 400 -24.33 -13.28 9.10
N ASN A 401 -23.19 -13.75 8.58
CA ASN A 401 -23.06 -14.37 7.27
C ASN A 401 -23.53 -13.46 6.10
N CYS A 402 -23.34 -12.16 6.28
CA CYS A 402 -23.69 -11.09 5.33
C CYS A 402 -22.44 -10.27 4.96
N ALA A 403 -21.27 -10.93 4.90
CA ALA A 403 -20.01 -10.26 4.60
C ALA A 403 -20.11 -9.48 3.26
N PRO A 404 -19.58 -8.24 3.19
CA PRO A 404 -19.60 -7.48 1.95
C PRO A 404 -18.73 -8.18 0.88
N VAL A 405 -19.07 -8.01 -0.39
CA VAL A 405 -18.42 -8.74 -1.50
C VAL A 405 -16.90 -8.58 -1.49
N TRP A 406 -16.39 -7.37 -1.23
CA TRP A 406 -14.96 -7.08 -1.17
C TRP A 406 -14.23 -7.86 -0.08
N TYR A 407 -14.89 -8.19 1.05
CA TYR A 407 -14.29 -8.91 2.19
C TYR A 407 -13.79 -10.28 1.75
N THR A 408 -14.66 -11.07 1.11
CA THR A 408 -14.33 -12.43 0.64
C THR A 408 -13.29 -12.44 -0.47
N GLN A 409 -13.12 -11.31 -1.17
CA GLN A 409 -12.18 -11.20 -2.27
C GLN A 409 -10.80 -10.72 -1.81
N CYS A 410 -10.71 -9.94 -0.73
CA CYS A 410 -9.52 -9.22 -0.30
C CYS A 410 -8.26 -10.10 -0.24
N GLU A 411 -8.29 -11.20 0.52
CA GLU A 411 -7.10 -12.05 0.69
C GLU A 411 -6.70 -12.73 -0.63
N SER A 412 -7.68 -13.23 -1.38
CA SER A 412 -7.46 -13.81 -2.72
C SER A 412 -7.15 -12.79 -3.82
N ALA A 413 -7.33 -11.49 -3.57
CA ALA A 413 -7.08 -10.45 -4.57
C ALA A 413 -5.76 -9.76 -4.30
N PHE A 414 -5.42 -9.56 -3.04
CA PHE A 414 -4.36 -8.66 -2.58
C PHE A 414 -3.30 -9.34 -1.70
N GLY A 415 -3.54 -10.55 -1.20
CA GLY A 415 -2.63 -11.21 -0.26
C GLY A 415 -2.59 -10.56 1.13
N ILE A 416 -3.54 -9.69 1.47
CA ILE A 416 -3.67 -9.02 2.77
C ILE A 416 -5.05 -9.25 3.38
N PRO A 417 -5.18 -9.25 4.72
CA PRO A 417 -6.46 -9.42 5.38
C PRO A 417 -7.40 -8.21 5.17
N PRO A 418 -8.74 -8.41 5.26
CA PRO A 418 -9.73 -7.34 5.10
C PRO A 418 -9.51 -6.17 6.07
N SER A 419 -9.05 -6.43 7.29
CA SER A 419 -8.74 -5.39 8.27
C SER A 419 -7.61 -4.47 7.80
N GLU A 420 -6.61 -5.01 7.11
CA GLU A 420 -5.47 -4.24 6.59
C GLU A 420 -5.89 -3.32 5.44
N LEU A 421 -6.68 -3.83 4.49
CA LEU A 421 -7.29 -3.00 3.44
C LEU A 421 -8.12 -1.85 4.04
N LEU A 422 -8.95 -2.18 5.05
CA LEU A 422 -9.87 -1.22 5.64
C LEU A 422 -9.16 -0.12 6.45
N ILE A 423 -8.08 -0.44 7.18
CA ILE A 423 -7.31 0.59 7.87
C ILE A 423 -6.61 1.51 6.85
N THR A 424 -5.99 0.97 5.80
CA THR A 424 -5.35 1.78 4.75
C THR A 424 -6.33 2.73 4.08
N LEU A 425 -7.52 2.24 3.72
CA LEU A 425 -8.58 3.09 3.18
C LEU A 425 -9.08 4.13 4.20
N SER A 426 -9.20 3.78 5.48
CA SER A 426 -9.62 4.74 6.52
C SER A 426 -8.66 5.93 6.61
N TRP A 427 -7.36 5.68 6.47
CA TRP A 427 -6.33 6.72 6.40
C TRP A 427 -6.44 7.58 5.14
N MET A 428 -6.66 6.97 3.97
CA MET A 428 -6.87 7.71 2.73
C MET A 428 -8.13 8.59 2.82
N ILE A 429 -9.24 8.03 3.29
CA ILE A 429 -10.52 8.72 3.44
C ILE A 429 -10.37 9.98 4.29
N ARG A 430 -9.66 9.89 5.41
CA ARG A 430 -9.44 11.04 6.29
C ARG A 430 -8.42 12.04 5.76
N ALA A 431 -7.49 11.62 4.90
CA ALA A 431 -6.60 12.54 4.21
C ALA A 431 -7.36 13.43 3.22
N GLU A 432 -8.40 12.89 2.57
CA GLU A 432 -9.27 13.61 1.63
C GLU A 432 -10.47 14.32 2.28
N ALA A 433 -10.74 14.06 3.56
CA ALA A 433 -11.78 14.75 4.30
C ALA A 433 -11.42 16.24 4.42
N THR A 434 -12.37 17.12 4.07
CA THR A 434 -12.14 18.58 4.09
C THR A 434 -11.70 19.03 5.47
N VAL A 435 -10.50 19.63 5.55
CA VAL A 435 -9.93 20.16 6.79
C VAL A 435 -10.72 21.41 7.19
N THR A 436 -11.81 21.20 7.92
CA THR A 436 -12.51 22.30 8.57
C THR A 436 -11.70 22.68 9.81
N GLU A 437 -10.78 23.64 9.66
CA GLU A 437 -9.91 24.23 10.70
C GLU A 437 -9.29 23.21 11.69
N ALA A 438 -7.99 22.90 11.52
CA ALA A 438 -7.21 21.93 12.29
C ALA A 438 -7.30 22.05 13.84
N ASP A 439 -7.77 23.18 14.36
CA ASP A 439 -7.84 23.45 15.79
C ASP A 439 -9.17 23.04 16.45
N ARG A 440 -10.24 22.77 15.69
CA ARG A 440 -11.55 22.46 16.28
C ARG A 440 -11.67 20.98 16.67
N VAL A 441 -12.17 20.73 17.88
CA VAL A 441 -12.62 19.39 18.29
C VAL A 441 -13.86 19.06 17.47
N ILE A 442 -13.79 17.96 16.72
CA ILE A 442 -14.86 17.54 15.81
C ILE A 442 -15.84 16.69 16.62
N SER A 443 -17.14 16.93 16.47
CA SER A 443 -18.14 16.07 17.10
C SER A 443 -18.16 14.68 16.43
N ASP A 444 -18.66 13.67 17.14
CA ASP A 444 -18.71 12.30 16.59
C ASP A 444 -19.52 12.19 15.31
N THR A 445 -20.63 12.91 15.23
CA THR A 445 -21.44 12.99 14.02
C THR A 445 -20.68 13.67 12.89
N ASP A 446 -20.01 14.79 13.18
CA ASP A 446 -19.22 15.51 12.17
C ASP A 446 -18.03 14.68 11.69
N LEU A 447 -17.45 13.82 12.54
CA LEU A 447 -16.35 12.94 12.17
C LEU A 447 -16.76 11.97 11.05
N LEU A 448 -17.92 11.32 11.20
CA LEU A 448 -18.41 10.38 10.18
C LEU A 448 -18.87 11.09 8.91
N ILE A 449 -19.48 12.28 9.04
CA ILE A 449 -19.87 13.11 7.88
C ILE A 449 -18.63 13.50 7.07
N GLN A 450 -17.60 14.05 7.72
CA GLN A 450 -16.36 14.42 7.05
C GLN A 450 -15.66 13.21 6.42
N ALA A 451 -15.67 12.05 7.09
CA ALA A 451 -15.14 10.82 6.50
C ALA A 451 -15.97 10.35 5.30
N ALA A 452 -17.29 10.48 5.33
CA ALA A 452 -18.14 10.16 4.19
C ALA A 452 -17.84 11.08 2.98
N ASP A 453 -17.56 12.37 3.23
CA ASP A 453 -17.16 13.33 2.20
C ASP A 453 -15.79 12.98 1.62
N GLY A 454 -14.82 12.63 2.47
CA GLY A 454 -13.50 12.14 2.01
C GLY A 454 -13.59 10.86 1.17
N ALA A 455 -14.47 9.94 1.54
CA ALA A 455 -14.74 8.75 0.73
C ALA A 455 -15.42 9.09 -0.60
N ASP A 456 -16.27 10.14 -0.64
CA ASP A 456 -16.87 10.63 -1.89
C ASP A 456 -15.81 11.23 -2.81
N ASN A 457 -14.89 12.04 -2.26
CA ASN A 457 -13.78 12.63 -3.00
C ASN A 457 -12.88 11.55 -3.63
N LEU A 458 -12.50 10.53 -2.86
CA LEU A 458 -11.70 9.41 -3.39
C LEU A 458 -12.41 8.64 -4.52
N LEU A 459 -13.75 8.52 -4.48
CA LEU A 459 -14.50 7.87 -5.55
C LEU A 459 -14.61 8.71 -6.84
N GLN A 460 -14.25 10.00 -6.79
CA GLN A 460 -14.14 10.84 -7.99
C GLN A 460 -12.74 10.76 -8.63
N VAL A 461 -11.77 10.16 -7.94
CA VAL A 461 -10.42 9.96 -8.46
C VAL A 461 -10.46 8.81 -9.48
N ASP A 462 -9.65 8.93 -10.54
CA ASP A 462 -9.49 7.85 -11.51
C ASP A 462 -8.95 6.59 -10.82
N GLU A 463 -9.44 5.42 -11.23
CA GLU A 463 -9.09 4.14 -10.61
C GLU A 463 -7.56 3.93 -10.58
N SER A 464 -6.83 4.31 -11.64
CA SER A 464 -5.37 4.16 -11.65
C SER A 464 -4.68 5.03 -10.60
N GLN A 465 -5.16 6.26 -10.39
CA GLN A 465 -4.63 7.16 -9.37
C GLN A 465 -5.01 6.69 -7.97
N LEU A 466 -6.24 6.20 -7.77
CA LEU A 466 -6.68 5.59 -6.50
C LEU A 466 -5.75 4.44 -6.08
N TRP A 467 -5.31 3.63 -7.04
CA TRP A 467 -4.34 2.55 -6.80
C TRP A 467 -2.94 3.04 -6.45
N ILE A 468 -2.45 4.08 -7.12
CA ILE A 468 -1.16 4.70 -6.77
C ILE A 468 -1.22 5.22 -5.34
N ASP A 469 -2.26 5.99 -5.00
CA ASP A 469 -2.43 6.56 -3.66
C ASP A 469 -2.58 5.47 -2.59
N PHE A 470 -3.24 4.35 -2.94
CA PHE A 470 -3.37 3.20 -2.06
C PHE A 470 -2.03 2.50 -1.82
N LEU A 471 -1.24 2.23 -2.87
CA LEU A 471 0.07 1.58 -2.74
C LEU A 471 1.03 2.44 -1.92
N GLU A 472 1.08 3.75 -2.18
CA GLU A 472 1.87 4.69 -1.39
C GLU A 472 1.44 4.67 0.09
N ARG A 473 0.13 4.69 0.35
CA ARG A 473 -0.38 4.65 1.72
C ARG A 473 -0.13 3.30 2.40
N PHE A 474 -0.24 2.21 1.67
CA PHE A 474 -0.05 0.85 2.15
C PHE A 474 1.41 0.62 2.58
N THR A 475 2.38 1.04 1.75
CA THR A 475 3.80 1.02 2.11
C THR A 475 4.05 1.86 3.35
N TRP A 476 3.61 3.13 3.35
CA TRP A 476 3.79 4.05 4.49
C TRP A 476 3.26 3.48 5.81
N MET A 477 2.14 2.75 5.76
CA MET A 477 1.54 2.11 6.92
C MET A 477 2.34 0.92 7.46
N ASN A 478 3.09 0.23 6.61
CA ASN A 478 3.91 -0.92 6.98
C ASN A 478 5.37 -0.51 7.30
N GLU A 479 5.75 0.76 7.09
CA GLU A 479 7.02 1.30 7.53
C GLU A 479 7.04 1.46 9.07
N LEU A 480 7.99 0.78 9.72
CA LEU A 480 8.22 0.88 11.16
C LEU A 480 8.89 2.22 11.50
N ALA A 481 8.08 3.25 11.73
CA ALA A 481 8.56 4.52 12.26
C ALA A 481 8.77 4.43 13.78
N ASN A 482 9.88 4.98 14.29
CA ASN A 482 10.12 5.12 15.73
C ASN A 482 9.38 6.35 16.29
N PRO A 483 8.28 6.17 17.03
CA PRO A 483 7.57 7.29 17.64
C PRO A 483 8.40 7.98 18.74
N GLY A 484 8.23 9.29 18.86
CA GLY A 484 8.75 10.06 20.00
C GLY A 484 8.13 9.63 21.33
N ASP A 485 8.70 10.03 22.47
CA ASP A 485 8.23 9.58 23.80
C ASP A 485 6.75 9.93 24.08
N ALA A 486 6.31 11.11 23.65
CA ALA A 486 4.91 11.53 23.78
C ALA A 486 3.96 10.66 22.93
N GLU A 487 4.37 10.33 21.70
CA GLU A 487 3.63 9.45 20.80
C GLU A 487 3.56 8.03 21.36
N ARG A 488 4.64 7.50 21.96
CA ARG A 488 4.65 6.19 22.61
C ARG A 488 3.65 6.10 23.76
N SER A 489 3.54 7.16 24.57
CA SER A 489 2.59 7.19 25.69
C SER A 489 1.15 7.21 25.21
N PHE A 490 0.86 8.01 24.17
CA PHE A 490 -0.44 8.04 23.53
C PHE A 490 -0.78 6.70 22.87
N GLU A 491 0.16 6.12 22.13
CA GLU A 491 0.02 4.82 21.48
C GLU A 491 -0.29 3.72 22.50
N ALA A 492 0.43 3.66 23.62
CA ALA A 492 0.16 2.68 24.67
C ALA A 492 -1.27 2.80 25.24
N ALA A 493 -1.74 4.02 25.49
CA ALA A 493 -3.10 4.28 25.97
C ALA A 493 -4.15 3.85 24.93
N VAL A 494 -3.91 4.18 23.66
CA VAL A 494 -4.77 3.79 22.54
C VAL A 494 -4.81 2.27 22.37
N GLN A 495 -3.65 1.58 22.44
CA GLN A 495 -3.55 0.13 22.33
C GLN A 495 -4.37 -0.59 23.41
N ASP A 496 -4.34 -0.10 24.65
CA ASP A 496 -5.16 -0.67 25.72
C ASP A 496 -6.66 -0.53 25.46
N GLU A 497 -7.10 0.60 24.90
CA GLU A 497 -8.51 0.78 24.51
C GLU A 497 -8.90 -0.09 23.30
N LEU A 498 -8.00 -0.25 22.32
CA LEU A 498 -8.21 -1.13 21.16
C LEU A 498 -8.34 -2.59 21.57
N ARG A 499 -7.51 -3.06 22.51
CA ARG A 499 -7.59 -4.41 23.08
C ARG A 499 -8.91 -4.66 23.79
N LYS A 500 -9.39 -3.69 24.59
CA LYS A 500 -10.72 -3.75 25.23
C LYS A 500 -11.82 -3.80 24.17
N TYR A 501 -11.72 -2.96 23.15
CA TYR A 501 -12.69 -2.87 22.07
C TYR A 501 -12.82 -4.20 21.31
N VAL A 502 -11.72 -4.78 20.82
CA VAL A 502 -11.74 -6.03 20.05
C VAL A 502 -12.21 -7.21 20.91
N SER A 503 -11.76 -7.29 22.18
CA SER A 503 -12.18 -8.33 23.12
C SER A 503 -13.69 -8.28 23.37
N LYS A 504 -14.24 -7.08 23.62
CA LYS A 504 -15.68 -6.86 23.81
C LYS A 504 -16.47 -7.21 22.55
N MET A 505 -15.98 -6.75 21.39
CA MET A 505 -16.66 -6.87 20.11
C MET A 505 -16.77 -8.33 19.64
N LEU A 506 -15.68 -9.09 19.75
CA LEU A 506 -15.63 -10.47 19.31
C LEU A 506 -16.02 -11.47 20.42
N ARG A 507 -16.04 -11.02 21.68
CA ARG A 507 -16.19 -11.87 22.88
C ARG A 507 -15.06 -12.90 22.99
N VAL A 508 -13.84 -12.44 22.74
CA VAL A 508 -12.61 -13.23 22.83
C VAL A 508 -11.72 -12.69 23.93
N GLU A 509 -10.91 -13.55 24.52
CA GLU A 509 -9.83 -13.16 25.42
C GLU A 509 -8.54 -13.07 24.60
N LEU A 510 -7.94 -11.88 24.55
CA LEU A 510 -6.67 -11.70 23.88
C LEU A 510 -5.53 -12.34 24.70
N PRO A 511 -4.51 -12.92 24.05
CA PRO A 511 -3.33 -13.46 24.73
C PRO A 511 -2.63 -12.45 25.66
N HIS A 512 -2.64 -11.17 25.28
CA HIS A 512 -2.11 -10.05 26.05
C HIS A 512 -3.21 -8.99 26.21
N PRO A 513 -4.07 -9.10 27.24
CA PRO A 513 -5.18 -8.18 27.44
C PRO A 513 -4.71 -6.78 27.84
N ALA A 514 -5.63 -5.81 27.83
CA ALA A 514 -5.34 -4.43 28.24
C ALA A 514 -4.83 -4.36 29.69
N GLY A 515 -3.87 -3.46 29.95
CA GLY A 515 -3.28 -3.29 31.29
C GLY A 515 -2.23 -4.34 31.69
N THR A 516 -1.92 -5.31 30.82
CA THR A 516 -0.91 -6.35 31.08
C THR A 516 0.52 -5.89 30.77
N GLN A 517 0.76 -4.59 30.53
CA GLN A 517 2.12 -4.12 30.25
C GLN A 517 3.02 -4.39 31.46
N SER A 518 3.99 -5.30 31.26
CA SER A 518 5.14 -5.46 32.15
C SER A 518 5.85 -4.11 32.25
N THR A 519 6.01 -3.62 33.47
CA THR A 519 6.83 -2.45 33.82
C THR A 519 8.31 -2.58 33.42
N SER A 520 8.71 -3.65 32.73
CA SER A 520 9.99 -3.69 32.03
C SER A 520 9.87 -2.96 30.68
N VAL A 521 9.81 -1.63 30.71
CA VAL A 521 10.40 -0.85 29.62
C VAL A 521 11.92 -1.00 29.75
N GLY A 522 12.42 -2.22 29.49
CA GLY A 522 13.74 -2.33 28.91
C GLY A 522 13.61 -1.64 27.57
N GLY A 523 14.31 -0.53 27.39
CA GLY A 523 14.41 0.13 26.09
C GLY A 523 14.89 -0.91 25.09
N VAL A 524 13.94 -1.53 24.38
CA VAL A 524 14.22 -2.15 23.12
C VAL A 524 14.39 -0.95 22.22
N ASP A 525 15.63 -0.52 22.04
CA ASP A 525 16.01 0.35 20.94
C ASP A 525 15.46 -0.32 19.68
N PHE A 526 14.31 0.12 19.23
CA PHE A 526 13.84 -0.19 17.90
C PHE A 526 14.95 0.28 16.97
N TYR A 527 15.62 -0.66 16.31
CA TYR A 527 16.77 -0.42 15.47
C TYR A 527 16.56 0.84 14.63
N SER A 528 17.22 1.92 15.04
CA SER A 528 17.28 3.14 14.26
C SER A 528 17.86 2.76 12.90
N PHE A 529 17.04 2.87 11.84
CA PHE A 529 17.58 3.02 10.49
C PHE A 529 18.59 4.18 10.51
N PRO A 530 19.69 4.09 9.73
CA PRO A 530 20.83 4.98 9.90
C PRO A 530 20.42 6.46 9.77
N GLN A 531 20.45 7.17 10.90
CA GLN A 531 20.60 8.62 10.90
C GLN A 531 22.05 8.92 10.54
N HIS A 532 22.33 9.10 9.26
CA HIS A 532 23.61 9.69 8.85
C HIS A 532 23.52 11.21 9.02
N GLY A 533 23.95 11.67 10.20
CA GLY A 533 24.43 13.02 10.37
C GLY A 533 25.63 13.25 9.44
N PHE A 534 25.56 14.31 8.63
CA PHE A 534 26.71 14.82 7.92
C PHE A 534 27.82 15.14 8.94
N PRO A 535 29.09 14.75 8.70
CA PRO A 535 30.19 15.29 9.48
C PRO A 535 30.28 16.79 9.18
N ASP A 536 30.11 17.60 10.22
CA ASP A 536 30.47 19.01 10.20
C ASP A 536 31.92 19.13 9.72
N PHE A 537 32.11 19.81 8.59
CA PHE A 537 33.42 20.24 8.14
C PHE A 537 33.87 21.38 9.05
N ASP A 538 34.58 20.99 10.12
CA ASP A 538 35.33 21.90 10.96
C ASP A 538 36.58 22.34 10.18
N ILE A 539 36.47 23.47 9.47
CA ILE A 539 37.60 24.14 8.83
C ILE A 539 38.39 24.86 9.93
N ASN A 540 39.38 24.19 10.50
CA ASN A 540 40.41 24.86 11.31
C ASN A 540 41.64 25.15 10.45
N SER A 541 41.92 26.44 10.25
CA SER A 541 43.27 26.96 9.99
C SER A 541 43.32 28.41 10.43
N GLN A 542 43.41 28.59 11.74
CA GLN A 542 43.99 29.78 12.34
C GLN A 542 45.50 29.71 12.10
N MET A 543 46.03 30.73 11.41
CA MET A 543 47.46 31.00 11.35
C MET A 543 47.98 31.30 12.75
N ASP A 544 49.08 30.65 13.12
CA ASP A 544 50.03 31.21 14.07
C ASP A 544 51.42 31.25 13.44
N TYR A 545 51.95 32.46 13.35
CA TYR A 545 53.36 32.76 13.22
C TYR A 545 54.04 32.45 14.56
N TYR A 546 54.98 31.50 14.59
CA TYR A 546 56.38 31.63 15.05
C TYR A 546 57.06 30.27 15.13
#